data_AF-J3E2Q2-F1
#
_entry.id   AF-J3E2Q2-F1
#
_cell.length_a   1.000
_cell.length_b   1.000
_cell.length_c   1.000
_cell.angle_alpha   90.00
_cell.angle_beta   90.00
_cell.angle_gamma   90.00
#
_symmetry.space_group_name_H-M   'P 1'
#
loop_
_entity.id
_entity.type
_entity.pdbx_description
1 polymer ?
#
loop_
_entity_poly.entity_id
_entity_poly.type
_entity_poly.pdbx_seq_one_letter_code
_entity_poly.pdbx_strand_id
1 'polypeptide(L)'
;PRNDGSGGVRFVLPSRLNEVETVFAMTVHKSQGSEFSHTALVLPDALNPVLTKELVYTGITRAKHCFSLIEPRQGIFEEAVLRKVRRISGLMLEQV
;
A
#
# COMPACT_ATOMS: atom_id res chain seq x y z
N PRO A 1 -5.88 -26.56 -6.77
CA PRO A 1 -7.17 -26.12 -7.38
C PRO A 1 -7.18 -24.60 -7.58
N ARG A 2 -7.19 -24.16 -8.84
CA ARG A 2 -7.22 -22.73 -9.24
C ARG A 2 -8.55 -22.09 -8.82
N ASN A 3 -8.50 -20.82 -8.43
CA ASN A 3 -9.70 -19.98 -8.30
C ASN A 3 -10.29 -19.79 -9.69
N ASP A 4 -11.48 -20.32 -9.95
CA ASP A 4 -12.19 -20.24 -11.23
C ASP A 4 -13.05 -18.97 -11.35
N GLY A 5 -13.01 -18.09 -10.34
CA GLY A 5 -13.73 -16.82 -10.33
C GLY A 5 -15.25 -16.96 -10.22
N SER A 6 -15.76 -18.17 -9.96
CA SER A 6 -17.20 -18.47 -9.96
C SER A 6 -17.97 -17.83 -8.80
N GLY A 7 -17.29 -17.18 -7.84
CA GLY A 7 -17.90 -16.52 -6.69
C GLY A 7 -18.51 -17.55 -5.72
N GLY A 8 -17.90 -17.71 -4.54
CA GLY A 8 -18.39 -18.66 -3.55
C GLY A 8 -17.48 -18.73 -2.34
N VAL A 9 -18.01 -19.25 -1.23
CA VAL A 9 -17.22 -19.45 -0.01
C VAL A 9 -16.50 -20.78 -0.11
N ARG A 10 -15.16 -20.75 -0.07
CA ARG A 10 -14.33 -21.94 -0.01
C ARG A 10 -13.87 -22.19 1.42
N PHE A 11 -14.37 -23.26 2.02
CA PHE A 11 -13.88 -23.74 3.30
C PHE A 11 -12.55 -24.48 3.14
N VAL A 12 -11.57 -24.15 3.96
CA VAL A 12 -10.23 -24.76 3.97
C VAL A 12 -9.85 -25.08 5.41
N LEU A 13 -9.34 -26.29 5.65
CA LEU A 13 -8.83 -26.67 6.98
C LEU A 13 -7.59 -25.82 7.32
N PRO A 14 -7.43 -25.34 8.57
CA PRO A 14 -6.26 -24.55 8.96
C PRO A 14 -4.93 -25.23 8.65
N SER A 15 -4.83 -26.56 8.81
CA SER A 15 -3.63 -27.35 8.49
C SER A 15 -3.24 -27.37 7.00
N ARG A 16 -4.10 -26.84 6.11
CA ARG A 16 -3.85 -26.70 4.67
C ARG A 16 -3.48 -25.26 4.27
N LEU A 17 -3.45 -24.34 5.21
CA LEU A 17 -3.00 -22.97 4.99
C LEU A 17 -1.48 -22.91 5.15
N ASN A 18 -0.77 -22.70 4.05
CA ASN A 18 0.67 -22.48 4.06
C ASN A 18 0.95 -20.98 3.92
N GLU A 19 2.03 -20.48 4.54
CA GLU A 19 2.53 -19.11 4.37
C GLU A 19 1.50 -18.01 4.65
N VAL A 20 0.67 -18.21 5.68
CA VAL A 20 -0.31 -17.21 6.10
C VAL A 20 0.28 -16.19 7.06
N GLU A 21 -0.17 -14.96 6.93
CA GLU A 21 0.15 -13.87 7.84
C GLU A 21 -1.13 -13.27 8.42
N THR A 22 -1.04 -12.72 9.63
CA THR A 22 -2.12 -11.91 10.21
C THR A 22 -2.19 -10.55 9.52
N VAL A 23 -3.40 -10.12 9.17
CA VAL A 23 -3.61 -8.90 8.36
C VAL A 23 -4.51 -7.89 9.08
N PHE A 24 -4.25 -7.62 10.37
CA PHE A 24 -4.90 -6.50 11.07
C PHE A 24 -4.47 -5.15 10.50
N ALA A 25 -3.22 -5.08 10.06
CA ALA A 25 -2.67 -4.01 9.24
C ALA A 25 -1.90 -4.66 8.08
N MET A 26 -1.82 -3.97 6.96
CA MET A 26 -1.03 -4.42 5.82
C MET A 26 -0.19 -3.27 5.27
N THR A 27 0.87 -3.62 4.57
CA THR A 27 1.65 -2.62 3.84
C THR A 27 0.85 -2.11 2.65
N VAL A 28 1.08 -0.87 2.26
CA VAL A 28 0.46 -0.30 1.04
C VAL A 28 0.75 -1.17 -0.19
N HIS A 29 1.94 -1.77 -0.28
CA HIS A 29 2.31 -2.70 -1.34
C HIS A 29 1.39 -3.93 -1.40
N LYS A 30 1.07 -4.56 -0.27
CA LYS A 30 0.16 -5.71 -0.21
C LYS A 30 -1.30 -5.35 -0.52
N SER A 31 -1.66 -4.07 -0.41
CA SER A 31 -3.01 -3.57 -0.74
C SER A 31 -3.22 -3.22 -2.22
N GLN A 32 -2.20 -3.31 -3.07
CA GLN A 32 -2.30 -2.94 -4.48
C GLN A 32 -3.39 -3.75 -5.20
N GLY A 33 -4.23 -3.06 -5.99
CA GLY A 33 -5.37 -3.67 -6.70
C GLY A 33 -6.59 -3.95 -5.82
N SER A 34 -6.51 -3.75 -4.50
CA SER A 34 -7.64 -3.85 -3.58
C SER A 34 -8.20 -2.47 -3.22
N GLU A 35 -9.46 -2.39 -2.82
CA GLU A 35 -10.08 -1.16 -2.35
C GLU A 35 -11.01 -1.43 -1.17
N PHE A 36 -11.08 -0.50 -0.22
CA PHE A 36 -11.81 -0.64 1.03
C PHE A 36 -12.77 0.53 1.22
N SER A 37 -13.88 0.31 1.91
CA SER A 37 -14.86 1.37 2.21
C SER A 37 -14.20 2.53 2.96
N HIS A 38 -13.43 2.19 4.01
CA HIS A 38 -12.64 3.13 4.81
C HIS A 38 -11.20 2.60 4.93
N THR A 39 -10.23 3.47 4.66
CA THR A 39 -8.80 3.17 4.87
C THR A 39 -8.19 4.16 5.86
N ALA A 40 -7.45 3.64 6.84
CA ALA A 40 -6.58 4.45 7.68
C ALA A 40 -5.11 4.22 7.26
N LEU A 41 -4.42 5.29 6.86
CA LEU A 41 -2.99 5.26 6.53
C LEU A 41 -2.18 5.78 7.72
N VAL A 42 -1.34 4.93 8.28
CA VAL A 42 -0.39 5.30 9.34
C VAL A 42 0.96 5.60 8.72
N LEU A 43 1.45 6.82 8.91
CA LEU A 43 2.81 7.21 8.51
C LEU A 43 3.80 6.87 9.63
N PRO A 44 5.07 6.59 9.30
CA PRO A 44 6.13 6.53 10.31
C PRO A 44 6.33 7.91 10.96
N ASP A 45 7.04 7.97 12.08
CA ASP A 45 7.45 9.21 12.74
C ASP A 45 8.69 9.86 12.10
N ALA A 46 9.48 9.09 11.34
CA ALA A 46 10.66 9.53 10.61
C ALA A 46 10.58 9.26 9.10
N LEU A 47 11.18 10.15 8.31
CA LEU A 47 11.36 9.92 6.88
C LEU A 47 12.29 8.73 6.66
N ASN A 48 11.93 7.88 5.71
CA ASN A 48 12.78 6.80 5.22
C ASN A 48 12.64 6.67 3.70
N PRO A 49 13.54 5.97 2.99
CA PRO A 49 13.48 5.85 1.53
C PRO A 49 12.19 5.22 0.98
N VAL A 50 11.45 4.47 1.79
CA VAL A 50 10.19 3.83 1.41
C VAL A 50 9.05 4.85 1.38
N LEU A 51 9.05 5.85 2.27
CA LEU A 51 8.05 6.90 2.32
C LEU A 51 8.23 7.90 1.17
N THR A 52 7.39 7.76 0.15
CA THR A 52 7.40 8.53 -1.10
C THR A 52 6.00 9.03 -1.45
N LYS A 53 5.91 10.03 -2.32
CA LYS A 53 4.63 10.54 -2.85
C LYS A 53 3.77 9.42 -3.45
N GLU A 54 4.36 8.51 -4.21
CA GLU A 54 3.68 7.40 -4.88
C GLU A 54 3.11 6.39 -3.88
N LEU A 55 3.85 6.12 -2.79
CA LEU A 55 3.36 5.25 -1.73
C LEU A 55 2.17 5.88 -1.01
N VAL A 56 2.26 7.16 -0.66
CA VAL A 56 1.17 7.93 -0.04
C VAL A 56 -0.05 7.98 -0.95
N TYR A 57 0.15 8.32 -2.24
CA TYR A 57 -0.91 8.35 -3.25
C TYR A 57 -1.61 6.98 -3.38
N THR A 58 -0.83 5.90 -3.44
CA THR A 58 -1.38 4.55 -3.51
C THR A 58 -2.21 4.24 -2.27
N GLY A 59 -1.71 4.57 -1.08
CA GLY A 59 -2.43 4.42 0.18
C GLY A 59 -3.76 5.17 0.22
N ILE A 60 -3.78 6.43 -0.23
CA ILE A 60 -5.00 7.25 -0.34
C ILE A 60 -6.02 6.61 -1.29
N THR A 61 -5.58 6.19 -2.48
CA THR A 61 -6.48 5.59 -3.49
C THR A 61 -7.02 4.21 -3.11
N ARG A 62 -6.60 3.61 -1.98
CA ARG A 62 -7.23 2.38 -1.48
C ARG A 62 -8.59 2.66 -0.83
N ALA A 63 -8.89 3.90 -0.45
CA ALA A 63 -10.18 4.28 0.14
C ALA A 63 -11.24 4.56 -0.93
N LYS A 64 -12.41 3.94 -0.80
CA LYS A 64 -13.59 4.21 -1.65
C LYS A 64 -14.43 5.39 -1.15
N HIS A 65 -14.64 5.48 0.16
CA HIS A 65 -15.60 6.42 0.75
C HIS A 65 -15.00 7.28 1.86
N CYS A 66 -14.14 6.72 2.70
CA CYS A 66 -13.54 7.43 3.81
C CYS A 66 -12.04 7.16 3.92
N PHE A 67 -11.29 8.20 4.27
CA PHE A 67 -9.85 8.11 4.48
C PHE A 67 -9.48 8.80 5.80
N SER A 68 -8.63 8.15 6.59
CA SER A 68 -8.02 8.73 7.78
C SER A 68 -6.51 8.70 7.65
N LEU A 69 -5.86 9.84 7.85
CA LEU A 69 -4.41 9.93 7.93
C LEU A 69 -4.01 9.96 9.41
N ILE A 70 -3.07 9.10 9.78
CA ILE A 70 -2.48 9.07 11.12
C ILE A 70 -1.02 9.44 10.96
N GLU A 71 -0.67 10.59 11.53
CA GLU A 71 0.64 11.20 11.45
C GLU A 71 1.22 11.33 12.86
N PRO A 72 2.20 10.49 13.24
CA PRO A 72 2.81 10.55 14.58
C PRO A 72 3.65 11.82 14.80
N ARG A 73 4.24 12.37 13.74
CA ARG A 73 5.02 13.61 13.74
C ARG A 73 4.48 14.55 12.67
N GLN A 74 4.03 15.73 13.10
CA GLN A 74 3.55 16.77 12.20
C GLN A 74 4.57 17.14 11.12
N GLY A 75 4.11 17.26 9.88
CA GLY A 75 4.91 17.67 8.72
C GLY A 75 5.48 16.52 7.89
N ILE A 76 5.40 15.27 8.38
CA ILE A 76 5.96 14.11 7.65
C ILE A 76 5.16 13.81 6.38
N PHE A 77 3.86 14.08 6.38
CA PHE A 77 3.04 13.94 5.18
C PHE A 77 3.48 14.92 4.09
N GLU A 78 3.63 16.19 4.43
CA GLU A 78 4.08 17.24 3.51
C GLU A 78 5.46 16.91 2.96
N GLU A 79 6.40 16.53 3.83
CA GLU A 79 7.75 16.10 3.45
C GLU A 79 7.72 14.89 2.48
N ALA A 80 6.87 13.89 2.76
CA ALA A 80 6.71 12.71 1.91
C ALA A 80 6.17 13.04 0.52
N VAL A 81 5.19 13.95 0.43
CA VAL A 81 4.56 14.37 -0.84
C VAL A 81 5.51 15.21 -1.69
N LEU A 82 6.42 15.97 -1.08
CA LEU A 82 7.43 16.75 -1.80
C LEU A 82 8.57 15.89 -2.38
N ARG A 83 8.73 14.65 -1.92
CA ARG A 83 9.82 13.78 -2.35
C ARG A 83 9.55 13.18 -3.74
N LYS A 84 10.47 13.41 -4.68
CA LYS A 84 10.46 12.76 -5.99
C LYS A 84 11.17 11.41 -5.95
N VAL A 85 10.51 10.37 -6.45
CA VAL A 85 11.16 9.06 -6.66
C VAL A 85 12.09 9.15 -7.87
N ARG A 86 13.37 8.86 -7.65
CA ARG A 86 14.33 8.67 -8.75
C ARG A 86 14.25 7.23 -9.22
N ARG A 87 13.82 7.03 -10.45
CA ARG A 87 13.82 5.71 -11.10
C ARG A 87 15.03 5.62 -12.00
N ILE A 88 15.98 4.76 -11.63
CA ILE A 88 17.12 4.43 -12.48
C ILE A 88 16.67 3.28 -13.38
N SER A 89 16.37 3.60 -14.62
CA SER A 89 16.05 2.63 -15.67
C SER A 89 16.67 3.10 -16.96
N GLY A 90 17.36 2.25 -17.70
CA GLY A 90 17.93 2.58 -19.01
C GLY A 90 16.91 2.90 -20.11
N LEU A 91 15.63 3.05 -19.75
CA LEU A 91 14.52 3.38 -20.64
C LEU A 91 14.42 4.88 -20.93
N MET A 92 15.00 5.73 -20.08
CA MET A 92 15.12 7.17 -20.31
C MET A 92 16.51 7.47 -20.88
N LEU A 93 16.59 7.60 -22.20
CA LEU A 93 17.70 8.24 -22.89
C LEU A 93 17.36 9.72 -23.06
N GLU A 94 17.52 10.54 -22.02
CA GLU A 94 17.54 11.99 -22.21
C GLU A 94 18.99 12.48 -22.21
N GLN A 95 19.42 12.68 -23.46
CA GLN A 95 20.35 13.64 -24.04
C GLN A 95 21.15 14.49 -23.05
N VAL A 96 22.47 14.34 -23.16
CA VAL A 96 23.47 15.34 -22.76
C VAL A 96 23.11 16.70 -23.32
#